data_AF-A0A022R603-F1
#
_entry.id   AF-A0A022R603-F1
#
_cell.length_a   1.000
_cell.length_b   1.000
_cell.length_c   1.000
_cell.angle_alpha   90.00
_cell.angle_beta   90.00
_cell.angle_gamma   90.00
#
_symmetry.space_group_name_H-M   'P 1'
#
loop_
_entity.id
_entity.type
_entity.pdbx_description
1 polymer ?
#
loop_
_entity_poly.entity_id
_entity_poly.type
_entity_poly.pdbx_seq_one_letter_code
_entity_poly.pdbx_strand_id
1 'polypeptide(L)'
;MDSPGTPTRAAAASGRSSVIDSIRGCTLSGVRIPREDLKKKITFPEYIRLAMREAIRAQDVDAAAVAQFYEAAHAQGAEPAEPPEFPLIVFINSKSGGRHGPELKARLQDLMGEEQVFDLLAVKPHEFVQYGLSCLEKFASLGDTCAKETREKLRVVVAGGDGTVGWVLGCLGELNRQDRLPVPPTGIIPLGTGNDLSRSFGWGGSFPFNWKSAIKRTLDKVARGPTTLLDSWHLLISTPAGEELEIPYSLKETEAVPLDEELEVEGELPEKVSCYQGVFYNYFSIGMDAQVAYGFHSLRNEKPYLAQGPISNKNRVRRTKSCFLEPS
;
A
#
# COMPACT_ATOMS: atom_id res chain seq x y z
N MET A 1 -67.93 18.85 30.47
CA MET A 1 -67.47 17.47 30.64
C MET A 1 -66.20 17.33 29.83
N ASP A 2 -65.13 17.08 30.58
CA ASP A 2 -63.77 16.65 30.25
C ASP A 2 -62.74 17.54 29.53
N SER A 3 -61.67 17.75 30.30
CA SER A 3 -60.35 18.34 30.09
C SER A 3 -59.35 17.32 29.47
N PRO A 4 -58.09 17.71 29.14
CA PRO A 4 -57.36 17.20 27.98
C PRO A 4 -56.43 16.00 28.27
N GLY A 5 -56.20 15.17 27.25
CA GLY A 5 -55.25 14.05 27.26
C GLY A 5 -53.98 14.32 26.44
N THR A 6 -52.85 14.19 27.13
CA THR A 6 -51.43 14.39 26.79
C THR A 6 -50.91 13.56 25.59
N PRO A 7 -49.86 13.99 24.86
CA PRO A 7 -49.32 13.27 23.70
C PRO A 7 -48.35 12.14 24.12
N THR A 8 -48.53 10.94 23.57
CA THR A 8 -47.64 9.79 23.84
C THR A 8 -46.67 9.57 22.68
N ARG A 9 -45.46 10.09 22.88
CA ARG A 9 -44.12 9.57 22.54
C ARG A 9 -44.03 8.43 21.50
N ALA A 10 -43.39 8.73 20.38
CA ALA A 10 -42.91 7.77 19.39
C ALA A 10 -41.96 6.73 20.03
N ALA A 11 -42.30 5.45 19.88
CA ALA A 11 -41.40 4.34 20.15
C ALA A 11 -40.62 4.01 18.87
N ALA A 12 -39.33 4.34 18.86
CA ALA A 12 -38.39 3.82 17.88
C ALA A 12 -38.19 2.31 18.14
N ALA A 13 -38.64 1.48 17.20
CA ALA A 13 -38.34 0.07 17.19
C ALA A 13 -37.02 -0.17 16.44
N SER A 14 -36.01 -0.54 17.21
CA SER A 14 -34.73 -1.09 16.78
C SER A 14 -34.90 -2.48 16.15
N GLY A 15 -34.20 -2.69 15.04
CA GLY A 15 -33.53 -3.96 14.75
C GLY A 15 -34.30 -5.01 13.94
N ARG A 16 -33.87 -5.23 12.69
CA ARG A 16 -33.18 -6.48 12.29
C ARG A 16 -32.74 -6.46 10.82
N SER A 17 -31.43 -6.73 10.67
CA SER A 17 -30.85 -7.68 9.71
C SER A 17 -30.64 -7.25 8.25
N SER A 18 -29.49 -6.61 8.06
CA SER A 18 -28.68 -6.58 6.84
C SER A 18 -28.33 -7.99 6.34
N VAL A 19 -29.02 -8.52 5.33
CA VAL A 19 -28.51 -9.67 4.55
C VAL A 19 -28.82 -9.55 3.05
N ILE A 20 -29.69 -8.64 2.61
CA ILE A 20 -30.23 -8.70 1.24
C ILE A 20 -29.56 -7.73 0.25
N ASP A 21 -28.80 -6.73 0.71
CA ASP A 21 -28.12 -5.79 -0.20
C ASP A 21 -26.77 -6.25 -0.75
N SER A 22 -26.26 -7.42 -0.34
CA SER A 22 -24.99 -7.98 -0.86
C SER A 22 -25.13 -8.77 -2.17
N ILE A 23 -26.32 -8.88 -2.77
CA ILE A 23 -26.55 -9.76 -3.94
C ILE A 23 -26.89 -8.98 -5.23
N ARG A 24 -27.10 -7.65 -5.18
CA ARG A 24 -27.45 -6.87 -6.39
C ARG A 24 -26.29 -6.20 -7.13
N GLY A 25 -25.04 -6.58 -6.83
CA GLY A 25 -23.85 -6.12 -7.55
C GLY A 25 -23.20 -7.16 -8.48
N CYS A 26 -23.83 -8.31 -8.73
CA CYS A 26 -23.28 -9.37 -9.59
C CYS A 26 -23.78 -9.23 -11.03
N THR A 27 -23.39 -8.14 -11.69
CA THR A 27 -23.20 -8.18 -13.15
C THR A 27 -21.73 -8.37 -13.41
N LEU A 28 -21.36 -9.47 -14.08
CA LEU A 28 -20.43 -9.53 -15.22
C LEU A 28 -19.82 -10.94 -15.36
N SER A 29 -20.22 -11.61 -16.44
CA SER A 29 -19.48 -12.59 -17.24
C SER A 29 -18.14 -13.06 -16.67
N GLY A 30 -18.04 -14.35 -16.33
CA GLY A 30 -16.80 -15.02 -15.95
C GLY A 30 -15.79 -15.12 -17.10
N VAL A 31 -15.22 -13.99 -17.52
CA VAL A 31 -14.13 -13.97 -18.50
C VAL A 31 -12.90 -14.62 -17.85
N ARG A 32 -12.56 -15.81 -18.35
CA ARG A 32 -11.36 -16.54 -17.93
C ARG A 32 -10.16 -15.87 -18.58
N ILE A 33 -9.40 -15.08 -17.82
CA ILE A 33 -8.18 -14.44 -18.30
C ILE A 33 -7.10 -15.52 -18.52
N PRO A 34 -6.66 -15.76 -19.76
CA PRO A 34 -5.61 -16.73 -20.05
C PRO A 34 -4.29 -16.28 -19.41
N ARG A 35 -3.48 -17.26 -18.97
CA ARG A 35 -2.22 -16.98 -18.28
C ARG A 35 -1.24 -16.24 -19.20
N GLU A 36 -1.05 -16.77 -20.41
CA GLU A 36 -0.07 -16.25 -21.36
C GLU A 36 -0.43 -14.85 -21.84
N ASP A 37 -1.73 -14.59 -22.08
CA ASP A 37 -2.22 -13.26 -22.44
C ASP A 37 -1.94 -12.23 -21.35
N LEU A 38 -2.19 -12.59 -20.08
CA LEU A 38 -1.88 -11.70 -18.95
C LEU A 38 -0.38 -11.47 -18.85
N LYS A 39 0.41 -12.54 -18.92
CA LYS A 39 1.87 -12.49 -18.84
C LYS A 39 2.44 -11.56 -19.93
N LYS A 40 2.03 -11.73 -21.19
CA LYS A 40 2.47 -10.88 -22.31
C LYS A 40 2.14 -9.40 -22.08
N LYS A 41 1.00 -9.10 -21.45
CA LYS A 41 0.54 -7.73 -21.24
C LYS A 41 1.22 -6.99 -20.10
N ILE A 42 1.73 -7.70 -19.08
CA ILE A 42 2.23 -7.06 -17.84
C ILE A 42 3.74 -7.21 -17.61
N THR A 43 4.36 -8.18 -18.29
CA THR A 43 5.77 -8.53 -18.06
C THR A 43 6.67 -7.63 -18.90
N PHE A 44 7.72 -7.10 -18.29
CA PHE A 44 8.72 -6.29 -18.98
C PHE A 44 9.58 -7.18 -19.88
N PRO A 45 10.16 -6.63 -20.96
CA PRO A 45 11.21 -7.30 -21.71
C PRO A 45 12.32 -7.81 -20.79
N GLU A 46 12.92 -8.93 -21.16
CA GLU A 46 13.91 -9.61 -20.33
C GLU A 46 15.12 -8.74 -19.99
N TYR A 47 15.66 -8.02 -20.96
CA TYR A 47 16.82 -7.16 -20.73
C TYR A 47 16.53 -6.07 -19.69
N ILE A 48 15.33 -5.48 -19.69
CA ILE A 48 14.90 -4.51 -18.67
C ILE A 48 14.81 -5.18 -17.30
N ARG A 49 14.16 -6.36 -17.21
CA ARG A 49 14.01 -7.10 -15.94
C ARG A 49 15.36 -7.41 -15.30
N LEU A 50 16.28 -7.95 -16.10
CA LEU A 50 17.60 -8.34 -15.64
C LEU A 50 18.45 -7.11 -15.29
N ALA A 51 18.42 -6.06 -16.10
CA ALA A 51 19.11 -4.80 -15.82
C ALA A 51 18.62 -4.16 -14.51
N MET A 52 17.31 -4.10 -14.28
CA MET A 52 16.73 -3.57 -13.05
C MET A 52 17.16 -4.40 -11.82
N ARG A 53 17.14 -5.73 -11.94
CA ARG A 53 17.61 -6.62 -10.87
C ARG A 53 19.08 -6.34 -10.53
N GLU A 54 19.93 -6.22 -11.54
CA GLU A 54 21.35 -5.94 -11.35
C GLU A 54 21.60 -4.55 -10.78
N ALA A 55 20.87 -3.52 -11.24
CA ALA A 55 20.98 -2.17 -10.72
C ALA A 55 20.64 -2.12 -9.22
N ILE A 56 19.56 -2.79 -8.80
CA ILE A 56 19.16 -2.89 -7.38
C ILE A 56 20.21 -3.66 -6.58
N ARG A 57 20.69 -4.80 -7.11
CA ARG A 57 21.67 -5.65 -6.42
C ARG A 57 23.02 -4.94 -6.23
N ALA A 58 23.47 -4.23 -7.25
CA ALA A 58 24.71 -3.47 -7.22
C ALA A 58 24.56 -2.12 -6.49
N GLN A 59 23.32 -1.68 -6.24
CA GLN A 59 23.02 -0.32 -5.80
C GLN A 59 23.69 0.73 -6.70
N ASP A 60 23.68 0.46 -8.01
CA ASP A 60 24.38 1.24 -9.02
C ASP A 60 23.74 1.05 -10.40
N VAL A 61 23.21 2.14 -10.96
CA VAL A 61 22.59 2.16 -12.31
C VAL A 61 23.64 2.24 -13.42
N ASP A 62 24.89 2.56 -13.08
CA ASP A 62 26.04 2.67 -13.97
C ASP A 62 26.91 1.40 -13.95
N ALA A 63 26.52 0.39 -13.18
CA ALA A 63 27.21 -0.89 -13.13
C ALA A 63 27.38 -1.50 -14.52
N ALA A 64 28.57 -2.03 -14.81
CA ALA A 64 28.91 -2.60 -16.12
C ALA A 64 27.92 -3.70 -16.56
N ALA A 65 27.42 -4.51 -15.63
CA ALA A 65 26.41 -5.53 -15.91
C ALA A 65 25.08 -4.93 -16.41
N VAL A 66 24.69 -3.75 -15.92
CA VAL A 66 23.47 -3.04 -16.38
C VAL A 66 23.67 -2.55 -17.82
N ALA A 67 24.84 -1.98 -18.12
CA ALA A 67 25.17 -1.53 -19.48
C ALA A 67 25.20 -2.68 -20.49
N GLN A 68 25.71 -3.85 -20.09
CA GLN A 68 25.74 -5.04 -20.95
C GLN A 68 24.34 -5.48 -21.42
N PHE A 69 23.32 -5.39 -20.56
CA PHE A 69 21.94 -5.70 -20.98
C PHE A 69 21.40 -4.71 -22.00
N TYR A 70 21.72 -3.43 -21.84
CA TYR A 70 21.35 -2.40 -22.80
C TYR A 70 22.00 -2.64 -24.16
N GLU A 71 23.32 -2.83 -24.17
CA GLU A 71 24.11 -3.06 -25.38
C GLU A 71 23.66 -4.33 -26.11
N ALA A 72 23.43 -5.42 -25.39
CA ALA A 72 22.95 -6.67 -25.97
C ALA A 72 21.56 -6.51 -26.63
N ALA A 73 20.65 -5.77 -26.00
CA ALA A 73 19.32 -5.51 -26.55
C ALA A 73 19.32 -4.60 -27.79
N HIS A 74 20.36 -3.76 -27.94
CA HIS A 74 20.49 -2.81 -29.04
C HIS A 74 21.60 -3.19 -30.05
N ALA A 75 22.12 -4.41 -29.97
CA ALA A 75 23.12 -4.91 -30.89
C ALA A 75 22.56 -5.09 -32.31
N GLN A 76 23.45 -5.04 -33.31
CA GLN A 76 23.05 -5.24 -34.70
C GLN A 76 22.46 -6.66 -34.89
N GLY A 77 21.21 -6.74 -35.35
CA GLY A 77 20.49 -8.01 -35.51
C GLY A 77 19.70 -8.47 -34.29
N ALA A 78 19.66 -7.67 -33.21
CA ALA A 78 18.72 -7.90 -32.12
C ALA A 78 17.28 -7.59 -32.56
N GLU A 79 16.34 -8.46 -32.18
CA GLU A 79 14.92 -8.22 -32.40
C GLU A 79 14.44 -7.06 -31.50
N PRO A 80 13.71 -6.07 -32.03
CA PRO A 80 13.22 -4.95 -31.25
C PRO A 80 12.22 -5.43 -30.20
N ALA A 81 12.41 -5.03 -28.94
CA ALA A 81 11.49 -5.35 -27.87
C ALA A 81 10.22 -4.48 -27.93
N GLU A 82 9.06 -5.10 -27.77
CA GLU A 82 7.80 -4.38 -27.65
C GLU A 82 7.51 -4.03 -26.18
N PRO A 83 7.05 -2.81 -25.87
CA PRO A 83 6.64 -2.45 -24.52
C PRO A 83 5.37 -3.21 -24.11
N PRO A 84 5.25 -3.64 -22.84
CA PRO A 84 4.03 -4.24 -22.33
C PRO A 84 2.85 -3.26 -22.41
N GLU A 85 1.65 -3.78 -22.67
CA GLU A 85 0.42 -2.97 -22.72
C GLU A 85 0.12 -2.33 -21.35
N PHE A 86 0.39 -3.06 -20.26
CA PHE A 86 0.15 -2.64 -18.88
C PHE A 86 1.32 -3.07 -17.97
N PRO A 87 2.49 -2.41 -18.04
CA PRO A 87 3.64 -2.75 -17.21
C PRO A 87 3.28 -2.71 -15.72
N LEU A 88 3.43 -3.85 -15.03
CA LEU A 88 3.17 -3.97 -13.60
C LEU A 88 4.43 -4.35 -12.83
N ILE A 89 4.60 -3.82 -11.62
CA ILE A 89 5.47 -4.43 -10.61
C ILE A 89 4.67 -4.67 -9.33
N VAL A 90 5.11 -5.64 -8.53
CA VAL A 90 4.45 -6.00 -7.28
C VAL A 90 5.42 -5.86 -6.12
N PHE A 91 5.05 -5.06 -5.12
CA PHE A 91 5.63 -5.15 -3.79
C PHE A 91 4.81 -6.11 -2.95
N ILE A 92 5.46 -7.07 -2.29
CA ILE A 92 4.79 -8.03 -1.40
C ILE A 92 5.46 -8.06 -0.03
N ASN A 93 4.66 -7.92 1.02
CA ASN A 93 5.10 -8.26 2.37
C ASN A 93 4.79 -9.74 2.63
N SER A 94 5.79 -10.61 2.44
CA SER A 94 5.65 -12.06 2.55
C SER A 94 5.29 -12.56 3.97
N LYS A 95 5.46 -11.73 5.02
CA LYS A 95 5.01 -12.03 6.40
C LYS A 95 3.52 -11.72 6.62
N SER A 96 2.87 -10.96 5.74
CA SER A 96 1.45 -10.61 5.86
C SER A 96 0.53 -11.72 5.32
N GLY A 97 -0.76 -11.68 5.68
CA GLY A 97 -1.78 -12.53 5.04
C GLY A 97 -1.89 -13.97 5.55
N GLY A 98 -1.55 -14.25 6.82
CA GLY A 98 -1.88 -15.53 7.45
C GLY A 98 -1.18 -16.75 6.84
N ARG A 99 0.11 -16.63 6.51
CA ARG A 99 1.00 -17.66 5.90
C ARG A 99 0.85 -17.88 4.39
N HIS A 100 -0.03 -17.17 3.69
CA HIS A 100 -0.13 -17.27 2.22
C HIS A 100 0.89 -16.41 1.45
N GLY A 101 1.66 -15.55 2.13
CA GLY A 101 2.62 -14.65 1.50
C GLY A 101 3.63 -15.35 0.56
N PRO A 102 4.33 -16.42 0.99
CA PRO A 102 5.26 -17.16 0.13
C PRO A 102 4.59 -17.82 -1.09
N GLU A 103 3.41 -18.43 -0.91
CA GLU A 103 2.66 -19.03 -2.02
C GLU A 103 2.16 -17.98 -3.01
N LEU A 104 1.70 -16.83 -2.51
CA LEU A 104 1.29 -15.71 -3.34
C LEU A 104 2.48 -15.13 -4.12
N LYS A 105 3.63 -14.96 -3.47
CA LYS A 105 4.87 -14.52 -4.13
C LYS A 105 5.22 -15.46 -5.28
N ALA A 106 5.33 -16.76 -5.03
CA ALA A 106 5.64 -17.76 -6.06
C ALA A 106 4.63 -17.71 -7.22
N ARG A 107 3.34 -17.53 -6.91
CA ARG A 107 2.31 -17.39 -7.95
C ARG A 107 2.42 -16.10 -8.75
N LEU A 108 2.81 -14.98 -8.14
CA LEU A 108 3.04 -13.72 -8.85
C LEU A 108 4.26 -13.85 -9.76
N GLN A 109 5.35 -14.43 -9.26
CA GLN A 109 6.57 -14.66 -10.05
C GLN A 109 6.30 -15.56 -11.27
N ASP A 110 5.46 -16.59 -11.10
CA ASP A 110 4.96 -17.44 -12.19
C ASP A 110 4.15 -16.68 -13.26
N LEU A 111 3.53 -15.55 -12.90
CA LEU A 111 2.69 -14.74 -13.79
C LEU A 111 3.44 -13.60 -14.48
N MET A 112 4.52 -13.05 -13.87
CA MET A 112 5.18 -11.84 -14.37
C MET A 112 6.71 -11.81 -14.24
N GLY A 113 7.36 -12.92 -13.88
CA GLY A 113 8.80 -12.97 -13.66
C GLY A 113 9.19 -12.62 -12.22
N GLU A 114 10.35 -13.10 -11.79
CA GLU A 114 10.83 -12.90 -10.43
C GLU A 114 11.31 -11.47 -10.15
N GLU A 115 11.82 -10.81 -11.20
CA GLU A 115 12.44 -9.49 -11.14
C GLU A 115 11.41 -8.36 -11.01
N GLN A 116 10.14 -8.64 -11.27
CA GLN A 116 9.03 -7.69 -11.10
C GLN A 116 8.24 -7.91 -9.80
N VAL A 117 8.64 -8.88 -8.96
CA VAL A 117 8.00 -9.18 -7.67
C VAL A 117 8.98 -8.95 -6.53
N PHE A 118 8.90 -7.75 -5.93
CA PHE A 118 9.77 -7.29 -4.87
C PHE A 118 9.22 -7.70 -3.49
N ASP A 119 9.91 -8.64 -2.85
CA ASP A 119 9.66 -8.97 -1.45
C ASP A 119 10.23 -7.86 -0.58
N LEU A 120 9.38 -7.20 0.21
CA LEU A 120 9.76 -6.03 1.01
C LEU A 120 10.74 -6.35 2.15
N LEU A 121 10.97 -7.63 2.42
CA LEU A 121 12.05 -8.08 3.31
C LEU A 121 13.43 -8.06 2.63
N ALA A 122 13.47 -8.14 1.30
CA ALA A 122 14.69 -8.24 0.51
C ALA A 122 15.00 -6.94 -0.24
N VAL A 123 13.99 -6.27 -0.80
CA VAL A 123 14.12 -5.02 -1.54
C VAL A 123 13.13 -4.00 -0.98
N LYS A 124 13.65 -2.92 -0.42
CA LYS A 124 12.85 -1.82 0.12
C LYS A 124 12.31 -0.97 -1.04
N PRO A 125 11.14 -0.30 -0.89
CA PRO A 125 10.56 0.50 -1.96
C PRO A 125 11.48 1.63 -2.45
N HIS A 126 12.28 2.23 -1.55
CA HIS A 126 13.24 3.28 -1.95
C HIS A 126 14.39 2.73 -2.80
N GLU A 127 14.82 1.48 -2.59
CA GLU A 127 15.87 0.85 -3.42
C GLU A 127 15.35 0.61 -4.84
N PHE A 128 14.08 0.20 -4.97
CA PHE A 128 13.43 0.14 -6.27
C PHE A 128 13.36 1.52 -6.93
N VAL A 129 12.94 2.56 -6.22
CA VAL A 129 12.84 3.92 -6.78
C VAL A 129 14.22 4.47 -7.20
N GLN A 130 15.26 4.24 -6.38
CA GLN A 130 16.60 4.74 -6.62
C GLN A 130 17.33 3.99 -7.73
N TYR A 131 17.19 2.66 -7.81
CA TYR A 131 17.99 1.85 -8.72
C TYR A 131 17.15 1.19 -9.82
N GLY A 132 16.00 0.58 -9.47
CA GLY A 132 15.13 -0.09 -10.44
C GLY A 132 14.46 0.87 -11.41
N LEU A 133 13.77 1.88 -10.89
CA LEU A 133 13.08 2.89 -11.70
C LEU A 133 14.08 3.79 -12.44
N SER A 134 15.17 4.19 -11.78
CA SER A 134 16.23 4.99 -12.40
C SER A 134 16.96 4.23 -13.53
N CYS A 135 17.11 2.90 -13.43
CA CYS A 135 17.61 2.07 -14.52
C CYS A 135 16.70 2.18 -15.77
N LEU A 136 15.39 2.11 -15.56
CA LEU A 136 14.41 2.27 -16.64
C LEU A 136 14.45 3.69 -17.25
N GLU A 137 14.56 4.72 -16.41
CA GLU A 137 14.70 6.12 -16.84
C GLU A 137 16.02 6.36 -17.60
N LYS A 138 17.11 5.71 -17.19
CA LYS A 138 18.39 5.74 -17.90
C LYS A 138 18.30 5.08 -19.28
N PHE A 139 17.67 3.92 -19.40
CA PHE A 139 17.49 3.30 -20.70
C PHE A 139 16.66 4.21 -21.62
N ALA A 140 15.59 4.82 -21.09
CA ALA A 140 14.80 5.80 -21.83
C ALA A 140 15.62 7.01 -22.27
N SER A 141 16.55 7.52 -21.45
CA SER A 141 17.41 8.66 -21.81
C SER A 141 18.48 8.31 -22.86
N LEU A 142 18.86 7.04 -22.95
CA LEU A 142 19.76 6.51 -23.99
C LEU A 142 19.05 6.25 -25.34
N GLY A 143 17.73 6.44 -25.41
CA GLY A 143 16.95 6.30 -26.64
C GLY A 143 16.09 5.04 -26.73
N ASP A 144 16.03 4.24 -25.65
CA ASP A 144 15.18 3.05 -25.61
C ASP A 144 13.70 3.42 -25.47
N THR A 145 12.99 3.32 -26.60
CA THR A 145 11.55 3.60 -26.69
C THR A 145 10.71 2.63 -25.86
N CYS A 146 11.14 1.37 -25.74
CA CYS A 146 10.44 0.36 -24.94
C CYS A 146 10.52 0.68 -23.45
N ALA A 147 11.71 1.05 -22.97
CA ALA A 147 11.91 1.50 -21.59
C ALA A 147 11.13 2.78 -21.28
N LYS A 148 11.12 3.75 -22.21
CA LYS A 148 10.35 4.99 -22.08
C LYS A 148 8.85 4.72 -21.92
N GLU A 149 8.25 3.94 -22.83
CA GLU A 149 6.83 3.61 -22.74
C GLU A 149 6.50 2.78 -21.49
N THR A 150 7.40 1.88 -21.10
CA THR A 150 7.28 1.10 -19.86
C THR A 150 7.23 2.02 -18.65
N ARG A 151 8.10 3.04 -18.59
CA ARG A 151 8.16 4.03 -17.50
C ARG A 151 6.93 4.91 -17.42
N GLU A 152 6.39 5.31 -18.56
CA GLU A 152 5.20 6.16 -18.65
C GLU A 152 3.91 5.42 -18.26
N LYS A 153 3.80 4.13 -18.63
CA LYS A 153 2.61 3.31 -18.38
C LYS A 153 2.67 2.50 -17.08
N LEU A 154 3.79 2.55 -16.35
CA LEU A 154 4.07 1.73 -15.17
C LEU A 154 2.97 1.86 -14.11
N ARG A 155 2.49 0.73 -13.61
CA ARG A 155 1.63 0.66 -12.41
C ARG A 155 2.24 -0.24 -11.35
N VAL A 156 1.94 0.08 -10.10
CA VAL A 156 2.44 -0.63 -8.92
C VAL A 156 1.29 -1.41 -8.28
N VAL A 157 1.58 -2.61 -7.80
CA VAL A 157 0.67 -3.39 -6.96
C VAL A 157 1.33 -3.59 -5.61
N VAL A 158 0.59 -3.33 -4.53
CA VAL A 158 1.07 -3.61 -3.17
C VAL A 158 0.24 -4.70 -2.53
N ALA A 159 0.88 -5.84 -2.26
CA ALA A 159 0.32 -6.96 -1.51
C ALA A 159 0.73 -6.86 -0.04
N GLY A 160 -0.17 -6.32 0.79
CA GLY A 160 0.11 -5.99 2.19
C GLY A 160 -1.11 -5.48 2.93
N GLY A 161 -0.89 -5.02 4.18
CA GLY A 161 -1.87 -4.21 4.92
C GLY A 161 -1.60 -2.71 4.76
N ASP A 162 -2.38 -1.87 5.45
CA ASP A 162 -2.31 -0.40 5.28
C ASP A 162 -0.92 0.19 5.55
N GLY A 163 -0.19 -0.30 6.55
CA GLY A 163 1.19 0.17 6.80
C GLY A 163 2.16 -0.14 5.67
N THR A 164 2.02 -1.32 5.03
CA THR A 164 2.81 -1.68 3.85
C THR A 164 2.46 -0.78 2.65
N VAL A 165 1.17 -0.53 2.43
CA VAL A 165 0.70 0.34 1.35
C VAL A 165 1.19 1.77 1.56
N GLY A 166 1.06 2.31 2.78
CA GLY A 166 1.54 3.64 3.14
C GLY A 166 3.04 3.80 2.95
N TRP A 167 3.84 2.77 3.30
CA TRP A 167 5.29 2.80 3.08
C TRP A 167 5.66 2.92 1.59
N VAL A 168 5.04 2.11 0.73
CA VAL A 168 5.27 2.17 -0.72
C VAL A 168 4.80 3.51 -1.30
N LEU A 169 3.60 3.96 -0.94
CA LEU A 169 3.08 5.26 -1.40
C LEU A 169 3.96 6.42 -0.96
N GLY A 170 4.48 6.40 0.27
CA GLY A 170 5.42 7.41 0.77
C GLY A 170 6.70 7.48 -0.07
N CYS A 171 7.27 6.33 -0.45
CA CYS A 171 8.44 6.28 -1.32
C CYS A 171 8.11 6.73 -2.76
N LEU A 172 6.95 6.36 -3.31
CA LEU A 172 6.55 6.81 -4.64
C LEU A 172 6.20 8.30 -4.68
N GLY A 173 5.64 8.85 -3.60
CA GLY A 173 5.32 10.28 -3.47
C GLY A 173 6.56 11.18 -3.49
N GLU A 174 7.74 10.63 -3.18
CA GLU A 174 9.02 11.32 -3.37
C GLU A 174 9.26 11.73 -4.83
N LEU A 175 8.80 10.92 -5.79
CA LEU A 175 8.93 11.22 -7.21
C LEU A 175 8.27 12.55 -7.56
N ASN A 176 7.09 12.83 -6.99
CA ASN A 176 6.42 14.11 -7.20
C ASN A 176 7.21 15.30 -6.62
N ARG A 177 7.82 15.11 -5.43
CA ARG A 177 8.65 16.14 -4.78
C ARG A 177 9.96 16.40 -5.52
N GLN A 178 10.44 15.41 -6.28
CA GLN A 178 11.64 15.50 -7.13
C GLN A 178 11.33 15.89 -8.59
N ASP A 179 10.08 16.22 -8.93
CA ASP A 179 9.62 16.47 -10.30
C ASP A 179 9.89 15.29 -11.28
N ARG A 180 9.92 14.06 -10.75
CA ARG A 180 10.16 12.80 -11.49
C ARG A 180 8.84 12.13 -11.91
N LEU A 181 8.12 12.79 -12.81
CA LEU A 181 6.81 12.33 -13.27
C LEU A 181 6.89 11.28 -14.42
N PRO A 182 5.84 10.44 -14.60
CA PRO A 182 4.65 10.30 -13.76
C PRO A 182 4.92 9.49 -12.48
N VAL A 183 4.15 9.74 -11.42
CA VAL A 183 4.09 8.84 -10.24
C VAL A 183 3.24 7.62 -10.60
N PRO A 184 3.76 6.38 -10.51
CA PRO A 184 3.01 5.19 -10.87
C PRO A 184 1.73 5.01 -10.02
N PRO A 185 0.54 4.84 -10.63
CA PRO A 185 -0.67 4.54 -9.89
C PRO A 185 -0.54 3.18 -9.18
N THR A 186 -1.14 3.10 -7.99
CA THR A 186 -0.95 1.95 -7.09
C THR A 186 -2.27 1.21 -6.83
N GLY A 187 -2.31 -0.09 -7.12
CA GLY A 187 -3.38 -1.01 -6.74
C GLY A 187 -3.03 -1.82 -5.49
N ILE A 188 -4.05 -2.33 -4.78
CA ILE A 188 -3.86 -3.02 -3.50
C ILE A 188 -4.35 -4.48 -3.57
N ILE A 189 -3.52 -5.41 -3.07
CA ILE A 189 -3.94 -6.77 -2.70
C ILE A 189 -4.01 -6.82 -1.16
N PRO A 190 -5.21 -6.88 -0.56
CA PRO A 190 -5.40 -6.75 0.89
C PRO A 190 -4.95 -7.99 1.66
N LEU A 191 -3.70 -8.03 2.12
CA LEU A 191 -3.15 -9.09 2.97
C LEU A 191 -3.21 -8.77 4.47
N GLY A 192 -3.64 -7.55 4.84
CA GLY A 192 -3.78 -7.13 6.24
C GLY A 192 -5.12 -7.53 6.86
N THR A 193 -5.34 -7.05 8.09
CA THR A 193 -6.59 -7.28 8.84
C THR A 193 -7.56 -6.10 8.78
N GLY A 194 -7.06 -4.86 8.70
CA GLY A 194 -7.85 -3.62 8.56
C GLY A 194 -8.22 -3.35 7.10
N ASN A 195 -7.18 -3.17 6.28
CA ASN A 195 -7.27 -2.93 4.83
C ASN A 195 -8.19 -1.74 4.49
N ASP A 196 -8.09 -0.67 5.26
CA ASP A 196 -8.97 0.50 5.15
C ASP A 196 -8.77 1.22 3.80
N LEU A 197 -7.53 1.35 3.33
CA LEU A 197 -7.24 1.88 1.99
C LEU A 197 -7.86 0.99 0.90
N SER A 198 -7.67 -0.32 1.02
CA SER A 198 -8.22 -1.29 0.07
C SER A 198 -9.75 -1.23 -0.01
N ARG A 199 -10.43 -1.03 1.13
CA ARG A 199 -11.90 -0.86 1.17
C ARG A 199 -12.32 0.43 0.50
N SER A 200 -11.66 1.54 0.83
CA SER A 200 -11.98 2.87 0.32
C SER A 200 -11.84 2.96 -1.22
N PHE A 201 -10.84 2.28 -1.79
CA PHE A 201 -10.61 2.23 -3.24
C PHE A 201 -11.25 1.01 -3.95
N GLY A 202 -12.10 0.24 -3.26
CA GLY A 202 -12.86 -0.84 -3.90
C GLY A 202 -12.03 -2.07 -4.32
N TRP A 203 -10.87 -2.29 -3.69
CA TRP A 203 -10.04 -3.49 -3.85
C TRP A 203 -10.50 -4.65 -2.96
N GLY A 204 -11.34 -4.36 -1.96
CA GLY A 204 -11.97 -5.34 -1.08
C GLY A 204 -11.38 -5.33 0.33
N GLY A 205 -12.06 -5.98 1.28
CA GLY A 205 -11.69 -5.93 2.69
C GLY A 205 -10.75 -7.04 3.17
N SER A 206 -10.56 -8.09 2.37
CA SER A 206 -9.80 -9.27 2.77
C SER A 206 -9.27 -10.03 1.55
N PHE A 207 -8.17 -10.74 1.74
CA PHE A 207 -7.63 -11.64 0.73
C PHE A 207 -8.66 -12.75 0.38
N PRO A 208 -8.96 -13.01 -0.90
CA PRO A 208 -10.01 -13.97 -1.28
C PRO A 208 -9.68 -15.40 -0.88
N PHE A 209 -10.66 -16.18 -0.43
CA PHE A 209 -10.47 -17.62 -0.16
C PHE A 209 -10.00 -18.38 -1.42
N ASN A 210 -10.52 -18.01 -2.60
CA ASN A 210 -10.13 -18.55 -3.90
C ASN A 210 -9.04 -17.69 -4.59
N TRP A 211 -8.07 -17.19 -3.83
CA TRP A 211 -7.06 -16.24 -4.31
C TRP A 211 -6.28 -16.71 -5.54
N LYS A 212 -6.01 -18.02 -5.69
CA LYS A 212 -5.26 -18.57 -6.84
C LYS A 212 -5.92 -18.24 -8.19
N SER A 213 -7.25 -18.17 -8.21
CA SER A 213 -8.05 -17.82 -9.39
C SER A 213 -8.35 -16.32 -9.43
N ALA A 214 -8.50 -15.68 -8.27
CA ALA A 214 -8.76 -14.24 -8.18
C ALA A 214 -7.55 -13.37 -8.55
N ILE A 215 -6.32 -13.84 -8.30
CA ILE A 215 -5.11 -13.02 -8.50
C ILE A 215 -4.97 -12.51 -9.93
N LYS A 216 -5.30 -13.33 -10.94
CA LYS A 216 -5.29 -12.93 -12.35
C LYS A 216 -6.30 -11.82 -12.62
N ARG A 217 -7.51 -11.93 -12.06
CA ARG A 217 -8.54 -10.90 -12.15
C ARG A 217 -8.13 -9.63 -11.44
N THR A 218 -7.45 -9.75 -10.29
CA THR A 218 -6.93 -8.58 -9.57
C THR A 218 -5.85 -7.87 -10.40
N LEU A 219 -4.87 -8.60 -10.95
CA LEU A 219 -3.84 -8.01 -11.80
C LEU A 219 -4.43 -7.36 -13.06
N ASP A 220 -5.40 -8.01 -13.70
CA ASP A 220 -6.12 -7.45 -14.84
C ASP A 220 -6.93 -6.19 -14.49
N LYS A 221 -7.58 -6.20 -13.31
CA LYS A 221 -8.29 -5.03 -12.76
C LYS A 221 -7.32 -3.88 -12.46
N VAL A 222 -6.12 -4.14 -11.93
CA VAL A 222 -5.10 -3.10 -11.74
C VAL A 222 -4.60 -2.58 -13.08
N ALA A 223 -4.32 -3.47 -14.03
CA ALA A 223 -3.82 -3.13 -15.36
C ALA A 223 -4.78 -2.18 -16.10
N ARG A 224 -6.08 -2.48 -16.10
CA ARG A 224 -7.11 -1.73 -16.86
C ARG A 224 -7.90 -0.72 -16.03
N GLY A 225 -7.72 -0.73 -14.70
CA GLY A 225 -8.54 0.05 -13.79
C GLY A 225 -8.38 1.56 -13.99
N PRO A 226 -9.43 2.36 -13.75
CA PRO A 226 -9.31 3.80 -13.73
C PRO A 226 -8.38 4.24 -12.60
N THR A 227 -7.70 5.36 -12.80
CA THR A 227 -6.89 6.01 -11.78
C THR A 227 -7.72 7.08 -11.08
N THR A 228 -7.43 7.31 -9.80
CA THR A 228 -7.97 8.41 -9.02
C THR A 228 -6.85 9.02 -8.21
N LEU A 229 -6.98 10.30 -7.90
CA LEU A 229 -6.07 10.97 -6.97
C LEU A 229 -6.39 10.53 -5.54
N LEU A 230 -5.36 10.50 -4.71
CA LEU A 230 -5.42 10.20 -3.28
C LEU A 230 -4.74 11.35 -2.54
N ASP A 231 -5.50 11.99 -1.65
CA ASP A 231 -4.95 13.01 -0.77
C ASP A 231 -4.02 12.39 0.26
N SER A 232 -3.01 13.15 0.66
CA SER A 232 -2.01 12.72 1.64
C SER A 232 -1.79 13.82 2.66
N TRP A 233 -1.73 13.44 3.94
CA TRP A 233 -1.53 14.38 5.03
C TRP A 233 -0.08 14.30 5.48
N HIS A 234 0.63 15.42 5.38
CA HIS A 234 1.97 15.55 5.94
C HIS A 234 1.85 15.97 7.41
N LEU A 235 2.32 15.11 8.32
CA LEU A 235 2.30 15.38 9.75
C LEU A 235 3.70 15.73 10.22
N LEU A 236 3.79 16.77 11.05
CA LEU A 236 4.95 17.11 11.86
C LEU A 236 4.57 16.91 13.33
N ILE A 237 5.37 16.12 14.04
CA ILE A 237 5.14 15.76 15.45
C ILE A 237 6.37 16.16 16.23
N SER A 238 6.19 16.97 17.27
CA SER A 238 7.24 17.35 18.21
C SER A 238 6.95 16.76 19.58
N THR A 239 7.92 16.09 20.18
CA THR A 239 7.82 15.50 21.52
C THR A 239 8.98 16.01 22.39
N PRO A 240 8.84 16.01 23.74
CA PRO A 240 9.98 16.26 24.61
C PRO A 240 11.15 15.31 24.29
N ALA A 241 12.37 15.84 24.27
CA ALA A 241 13.56 15.05 23.96
C ALA A 241 13.89 14.03 25.07
N GLY A 242 14.41 12.86 24.69
CA GLY A 242 14.94 11.85 25.62
C GLY A 242 14.09 10.58 25.78
N GLU A 243 12.92 10.50 25.15
CA GLU A 243 12.15 9.26 25.07
C GLU A 243 12.51 8.48 23.80
N GLU A 244 12.81 7.19 23.94
CA GLU A 244 13.01 6.29 22.81
C GLU A 244 11.65 5.90 22.23
N LEU A 245 11.28 6.51 21.09
CA LEU A 245 9.97 6.32 20.46
C LEU A 245 10.04 5.30 19.33
N GLU A 246 9.22 4.24 19.41
CA GLU A 246 9.04 3.31 18.29
C GLU A 246 8.17 3.97 17.22
N ILE A 247 8.79 4.41 16.12
CA ILE A 247 8.08 5.07 15.02
C ILE A 247 7.67 4.07 13.92
N PRO A 248 6.46 4.22 13.32
CA PRO A 248 6.06 3.45 12.15
C PRO A 248 6.90 3.85 10.92
N TYR A 249 6.97 2.97 9.91
CA TYR A 249 7.67 3.23 8.64
C TYR A 249 7.22 4.50 7.90
N SER A 250 6.05 5.03 8.22
CA SER A 250 5.52 6.26 7.64
C SER A 250 6.12 7.53 8.25
N LEU A 251 6.75 7.44 9.42
CA LEU A 251 7.40 8.55 10.12
C LEU A 251 8.92 8.39 10.06
N LYS A 252 9.63 9.52 10.03
CA LYS A 252 11.09 9.61 10.14
C LYS A 252 11.46 10.78 11.05
N GLU A 253 12.57 10.66 11.75
CA GLU A 253 13.13 11.77 12.50
C GLU A 253 13.51 12.92 11.54
N THR A 254 13.33 14.15 12.00
CA THR A 254 13.62 15.36 11.25
C THR A 254 14.15 16.44 12.17
N GLU A 255 14.88 17.40 11.61
CA GLU A 255 15.25 18.61 12.32
C GLU A 255 14.00 19.39 12.73
N ALA A 256 14.10 20.11 13.86
CA ALA A 256 13.01 20.92 14.37
C ALA A 256 12.66 22.00 13.34
N VAL A 257 11.52 21.83 12.69
CA VAL A 257 10.91 22.91 11.92
C VAL A 257 10.13 23.74 12.94
N PRO A 258 10.37 25.06 13.06
CA PRO A 258 9.51 25.89 13.87
C PRO A 258 8.07 25.70 13.38
N LEU A 259 7.16 25.32 14.29
CA LEU A 259 5.72 25.43 14.05
C LEU A 259 5.47 26.86 13.59
N ASP A 260 4.62 27.05 12.57
CA ASP A 260 4.31 28.38 12.03
C ASP A 260 4.15 29.38 13.18
N GLU A 261 4.91 30.48 13.13
CA GLU A 261 4.98 31.51 14.18
C GLU A 261 3.62 32.17 14.48
N GLU A 262 2.59 31.83 13.69
CA GLU A 262 1.21 32.31 13.81
C GLU A 262 0.33 31.46 14.77
N LEU A 263 0.81 30.32 15.27
CA LEU A 263 0.06 29.48 16.22
C LEU A 263 0.39 29.88 17.67
N GLU A 264 -0.57 30.46 18.38
CA GLU A 264 -0.49 30.67 19.83
C GLU A 264 -0.46 29.31 20.55
N VAL A 265 0.70 28.94 21.09
CA VAL A 265 0.85 27.72 21.91
C VAL A 265 0.43 28.05 23.34
N GLU A 266 -0.61 27.36 23.84
CA GLU A 266 -0.94 27.39 25.27
C GLU A 266 0.11 26.58 26.07
N GLY A 267 1.04 27.26 26.73
CA GLY A 267 2.00 26.67 27.69
C GLY A 267 3.48 26.89 27.36
N GLU A 268 4.35 26.47 28.26
CA GLU A 268 5.81 26.46 28.03
C GLU A 268 6.20 25.28 27.14
N LEU A 269 6.88 25.56 26.02
CA LEU A 269 7.45 24.52 25.17
C LEU A 269 8.69 23.90 25.84
N PRO A 270 8.92 22.58 25.73
CA PRO A 270 10.13 21.94 26.23
C PRO A 270 11.39 22.57 25.61
N GLU A 271 12.44 22.80 26.41
CA GLU A 271 13.72 23.37 25.92
C GLU A 271 14.40 22.51 24.85
N LYS A 272 14.13 21.19 24.85
CA LYS A 272 14.61 20.24 23.84
C LYS A 272 13.45 19.42 23.33
N VAL A 273 13.29 19.38 22.00
CA VAL A 273 12.27 18.61 21.31
C VAL A 273 12.90 17.64 20.31
N SER A 274 12.33 16.46 20.20
CA SER A 274 12.54 15.52 19.10
C SER A 274 11.41 15.72 18.09
N CYS A 275 11.75 15.86 16.81
CA CYS A 275 10.77 16.09 15.75
C CYS A 275 10.71 14.90 14.79
N TYR A 276 9.50 14.55 14.39
CA TYR A 276 9.21 13.46 13.47
C TYR A 276 8.28 13.98 12.39
N GLN A 277 8.52 13.59 11.15
CA GLN A 277 7.63 13.93 10.04
C GLN A 277 7.27 12.70 9.22
N GLY A 278 6.13 12.76 8.54
CA GLY A 278 5.74 11.68 7.65
C GLY A 278 4.37 11.86 7.03
N VAL A 279 4.01 10.89 6.19
CA VAL A 279 2.81 10.97 5.35
C VAL A 279 1.78 9.92 5.77
N PHE A 280 0.55 10.36 5.95
CA PHE A 280 -0.59 9.53 6.33
C PHE A 280 -1.70 9.63 5.29
N TYR A 281 -2.45 8.53 5.11
CA TYR A 281 -3.48 8.42 4.06
C TYR A 281 -4.87 8.07 4.59
N ASN A 282 -4.99 7.67 5.86
CA ASN A 282 -6.25 7.19 6.44
C ASN A 282 -6.72 8.08 7.60
N TYR A 283 -5.98 8.03 8.71
CA TYR A 283 -6.33 8.72 9.93
C TYR A 283 -5.08 8.95 10.78
N PHE A 284 -5.15 9.98 11.61
CA PHE A 284 -4.26 10.25 12.74
C PHE A 284 -5.16 10.50 13.96
N SER A 285 -4.80 9.93 15.11
CA SER A 285 -5.63 10.00 16.32
C SER A 285 -4.78 10.20 17.56
N ILE A 286 -5.26 11.02 18.49
CA ILE A 286 -4.71 11.22 19.83
C ILE A 286 -5.80 10.96 20.89
N GLY A 287 -5.39 10.67 22.13
CA GLY A 287 -6.33 10.43 23.24
C GLY A 287 -6.94 9.01 23.26
N MET A 288 -8.19 8.89 23.72
CA MET A 288 -8.81 7.60 24.03
C MET A 288 -8.89 6.63 22.84
N ASP A 289 -9.23 7.10 21.64
CA ASP A 289 -9.27 6.22 20.47
C ASP A 289 -7.88 5.68 20.10
N ALA A 290 -6.84 6.51 20.25
CA ALA A 290 -5.45 6.10 20.04
C ALA A 290 -5.02 5.05 21.08
N GLN A 291 -5.39 5.25 22.35
CA GLN A 291 -5.09 4.30 23.43
C GLN A 291 -5.76 2.94 23.20
N VAL A 292 -7.01 2.92 22.73
CA VAL A 292 -7.71 1.66 22.40
C VAL A 292 -7.07 0.98 21.19
N ALA A 293 -6.72 1.74 20.15
CA ALA A 293 -6.04 1.20 18.97
C ALA A 293 -4.66 0.63 19.32
N TYR A 294 -3.89 1.34 20.15
CA TYR A 294 -2.61 0.90 20.67
C TYR A 294 -2.75 -0.39 21.49
N GLY A 295 -3.67 -0.45 22.45
CA GLY A 295 -3.91 -1.66 23.24
C GLY A 295 -4.29 -2.86 22.38
N PHE A 296 -5.05 -2.66 21.31
CA PHE A 296 -5.37 -3.71 20.35
C PHE A 296 -4.14 -4.15 19.53
N HIS A 297 -3.29 -3.20 19.12
CA HIS A 297 -2.05 -3.48 18.41
C HIS A 297 -1.06 -4.29 19.27
N SER A 298 -0.81 -3.86 20.51
CA SER A 298 0.08 -4.55 21.45
C SER A 298 -0.42 -5.97 21.74
N LEU A 299 -1.74 -6.13 21.96
CA LEU A 299 -2.35 -7.45 22.14
C LEU A 299 -2.13 -8.36 20.92
N ARG A 300 -2.21 -7.81 19.71
CA ARG A 300 -1.97 -8.59 18.47
C ARG A 300 -0.51 -9.04 18.36
N ASN A 301 0.43 -8.18 18.77
CA ASN A 301 1.86 -8.50 18.71
C ASN A 301 2.23 -9.55 19.78
N GLU A 302 1.72 -9.40 21.01
CA GLU A 302 1.99 -10.32 22.12
C GLU A 302 1.26 -11.66 21.97
N LYS A 303 -0.01 -11.63 21.51
CA LYS A 303 -0.90 -12.80 21.45
C LYS A 303 -1.58 -12.90 20.08
N PRO A 304 -0.82 -13.18 19.00
CA PRO A 304 -1.35 -13.21 17.64
C PRO A 304 -2.47 -14.24 17.44
N TYR A 305 -2.50 -15.32 18.24
CA TYR A 305 -3.57 -16.32 18.23
C TYR A 305 -4.93 -15.78 18.67
N LEU A 306 -4.98 -14.67 19.40
CA LEU A 306 -6.23 -14.05 19.85
C LEU A 306 -6.84 -13.08 18.83
N ALA A 307 -6.09 -12.73 17.78
CA ALA A 307 -6.44 -11.72 16.79
C ALA A 307 -6.60 -12.29 15.36
N GLN A 308 -7.03 -13.56 15.25
CA GLN A 308 -7.05 -14.31 13.99
C GLN A 308 -8.21 -13.98 13.04
N GLY A 309 -9.15 -13.09 13.41
CA GLY A 309 -10.28 -12.81 12.52
C GLY A 309 -11.08 -11.54 12.83
N PRO A 310 -11.80 -10.98 11.83
CA PRO A 310 -12.51 -9.71 11.96
C PRO A 310 -13.56 -9.69 13.07
N ILE A 311 -14.27 -10.80 13.27
CA ILE A 311 -15.33 -10.93 14.28
C ILE A 311 -14.72 -10.95 15.70
N SER A 312 -13.67 -11.76 15.90
CA SER A 312 -12.94 -11.83 17.17
C SER A 312 -12.32 -10.48 17.53
N ASN A 313 -11.79 -9.77 16.54
CA ASN A 313 -11.19 -8.45 16.72
C ASN A 313 -12.24 -7.40 17.10
N LYS A 314 -13.39 -7.37 16.40
CA LYS A 314 -14.47 -6.43 16.67
C LYS A 314 -15.10 -6.62 18.06
N ASN A 315 -15.25 -7.87 18.50
CA ASN A 315 -15.76 -8.18 19.84
C ASN A 315 -14.78 -7.79 20.95
N ARG A 316 -13.46 -7.89 20.72
CA ARG A 316 -12.44 -7.46 21.68
C ARG A 316 -12.35 -5.94 21.78
N VAL A 317 -12.29 -5.23 20.66
CA VAL A 317 -12.30 -3.75 20.67
C VAL A 317 -13.53 -3.21 21.41
N ARG A 318 -14.70 -3.83 21.23
CA ARG A 318 -15.91 -3.50 21.99
C ARG A 318 -15.77 -3.73 23.49
N ARG A 319 -15.18 -4.85 23.91
CA ARG A 319 -14.92 -5.14 25.34
C ARG A 319 -13.91 -4.18 25.96
N THR A 320 -12.86 -3.82 25.23
CA THR A 320 -11.89 -2.83 25.70
C THR A 320 -12.56 -1.47 25.86
N LYS A 321 -13.36 -1.03 24.88
CA LYS A 321 -14.15 0.22 25.00
C LYS A 321 -15.13 0.19 26.16
N SER A 322 -15.75 -0.96 26.48
CA SER A 322 -16.68 -1.03 27.63
C SER A 322 -15.99 -0.98 28.99
N CYS A 323 -14.78 -1.53 29.14
CA CYS A 323 -14.03 -1.48 30.41
C CYS A 323 -13.55 -0.06 30.77
N PHE A 324 -13.42 0.84 29.79
CA PHE A 324 -13.05 2.25 30.03
C PHE A 324 -14.26 3.18 30.20
N LEU A 325 -15.49 2.68 30.01
CA LEU A 325 -16.73 3.44 30.16
C LEU A 325 -17.46 3.11 31.47
N GLU A 326 -16.91 2.25 32.32
CA GLU A 326 -17.40 2.10 33.69
C GLU A 326 -16.90 3.28 34.53
N PRO A 327 -17.80 4.07 35.14
CA PRO A 327 -17.39 5.16 36.03
C PRO A 327 -16.65 4.55 37.22
N SER A 328 -15.52 5.17 37.59
CA SER A 328 -14.84 4.92 38.87
C SER A 328 -15.70 5.37 40.05
#